data_AF-V7BXT5-F1
#
_entry.id   AF-V7BXT5-F1
#
_cell.length_a   1.000
_cell.length_b   1.000
_cell.length_c   1.000
_cell.angle_alpha   90.00
_cell.angle_beta   90.00
_cell.angle_gamma   90.00
#
_symmetry.space_group_name_H-M   'P 1'
#
loop_
_entity.id
_entity.type
_entity.pdbx_description
1 polymer ?
#
loop_
_entity_poly.entity_id
_entity_poly.type
_entity_poly.pdbx_seq_one_letter_code
_entity_poly.pdbx_strand_id
1 'polypeptide(L)'
;MALSAVRQRRSEASDPSPSEPYTKLDKPQRSEEKDDKGLGWFFPFVALGFLRYMSATSNIIHDCDEVFNYWEPLHYLLYKTGFQTWEYSSQYALRSYLYLLFHEVVGRPASWLFSEDKVRVFYAVRFFLGLLSVITDTVLVVALSRKYGKRLATYALAMLCLTSGCFFASTSFLPSSFSMYAISLASGLFLLDKPASAISVAVIGVILGWPFSILAFLPVTVYSLSRKFKGAFIAATVTSVILLPLSIVTDFYYYGKWTSSVLNLLIYNVAGGGESHLYGIEGPLYYLRNGFNNFNFCFVLALLFLAILPIAKKKYAPDLLIVISPIYIWLGFMSLQPHKEERFLYPIYPLICVAASAVIESFPDLFRSKYNPYDRSIIVTVAKVMRPLALSLILYASHARTFSLIHGYSAPLEVYKIFEHHDAEKNSVLCVGSEWHRFPSSFFIPDYVGQVRWIDEGFRGLLPFPFNSTLGGTAAAPPYFNNKNMASGEQY
;
A
#
# COMPACT_ATOMS: atom_id res chain seq x y z
N MET A 1 -65.30 46.81 -65.19
CA MET A 1 -65.35 46.79 -63.72
C MET A 1 -64.07 46.13 -63.20
N ALA A 2 -63.27 46.87 -62.41
CA ALA A 2 -62.15 46.46 -61.52
C ALA A 2 -61.05 45.52 -62.09
N LEU A 3 -59.80 46.00 -62.28
CA LEU A 3 -58.64 45.95 -61.34
C LEU A 3 -58.22 44.50 -61.00
N SER A 4 -56.97 44.04 -60.98
CA SER A 4 -55.62 44.59 -61.10
C SER A 4 -54.68 43.35 -61.04
N ALA A 5 -53.53 43.40 -61.73
CA ALA A 5 -52.21 43.02 -61.20
C ALA A 5 -51.28 42.47 -62.30
N VAL A 6 -50.12 43.11 -62.36
CA VAL A 6 -49.04 43.00 -63.32
C VAL A 6 -48.01 41.98 -62.84
N ARG A 7 -47.50 41.09 -63.70
CA ARG A 7 -46.04 40.98 -63.97
C ARG A 7 -45.70 40.05 -65.12
N GLN A 8 -44.61 40.44 -65.79
CA GLN A 8 -44.18 40.10 -67.14
C GLN A 8 -43.59 38.69 -67.32
N ARG A 9 -43.82 38.24 -68.57
CA ARG A 9 -43.19 37.23 -69.44
C ARG A 9 -41.68 36.94 -69.30
N ARG A 10 -41.35 35.63 -69.40
CA ARG A 10 -40.33 34.88 -70.23
C ARG A 10 -38.88 35.42 -70.30
N SER A 11 -37.80 34.64 -70.43
CA SER A 11 -37.57 33.35 -71.11
C SER A 11 -36.25 32.66 -70.71
N GLU A 12 -36.26 31.33 -70.77
CA GLU A 12 -35.25 30.40 -71.34
C GLU A 12 -33.81 30.25 -70.80
N ALA A 13 -33.32 29.03 -71.03
CA ALA A 13 -32.20 28.32 -70.45
C ALA A 13 -30.88 28.49 -71.21
N SER A 14 -29.74 28.23 -70.54
CA SER A 14 -28.51 27.68 -71.13
C SER A 14 -27.49 27.25 -70.05
N ASP A 15 -26.72 26.21 -70.38
CA ASP A 15 -25.78 25.40 -69.57
C ASP A 15 -24.59 26.13 -68.92
N PRO A 16 -23.90 25.50 -67.93
CA PRO A 16 -22.69 26.02 -67.28
C PRO A 16 -21.37 25.47 -67.88
N SER A 17 -20.33 26.30 -67.95
CA SER A 17 -18.92 25.89 -67.99
C SER A 17 -17.99 27.08 -67.65
N PRO A 18 -16.71 26.89 -67.25
CA PRO A 18 -15.99 25.67 -66.85
C PRO A 18 -15.38 25.73 -65.43
N SER A 19 -14.98 24.55 -64.94
CA SER A 19 -14.31 24.27 -63.67
C SER A 19 -12.92 24.89 -63.53
N GLU A 20 -12.65 25.56 -62.40
CA GLU A 20 -11.30 25.89 -61.93
C GLU A 20 -10.66 24.73 -61.14
N PRO A 21 -9.31 24.60 -61.14
CA PRO A 21 -8.62 23.43 -60.61
C PRO A 21 -8.48 23.46 -59.08
N TYR A 22 -8.89 22.36 -58.46
CA TYR A 22 -8.85 22.08 -57.03
C TYR A 22 -7.40 22.16 -56.46
N THR A 23 -7.06 23.27 -55.81
CA THR A 23 -5.82 23.39 -55.03
C THR A 23 -5.96 22.69 -53.68
N LYS A 24 -4.99 21.80 -53.38
CA LYS A 24 -4.87 21.02 -52.12
C LYS A 24 -4.54 21.90 -50.91
N LEU A 25 -5.34 22.90 -50.57
CA LEU A 25 -5.09 23.76 -49.40
C LEU A 25 -6.23 23.91 -48.40
N ASP A 26 -7.42 23.36 -48.65
CA ASP A 26 -8.53 23.39 -47.67
C ASP A 26 -8.97 21.98 -47.24
N LYS A 27 -8.05 21.26 -46.58
CA LYS A 27 -8.50 20.25 -45.61
C LYS A 27 -8.71 20.97 -44.28
N PRO A 28 -9.89 20.90 -43.66
CA PRO A 28 -10.05 21.35 -42.29
C PRO A 28 -8.98 20.63 -41.48
N GLN A 29 -8.13 21.40 -40.78
CA GLN A 29 -7.29 20.86 -39.72
C GLN A 29 -8.24 20.14 -38.77
N ARG A 30 -8.29 18.81 -38.89
CA ARG A 30 -8.79 17.95 -37.85
C ARG A 30 -7.94 18.34 -36.65
N SER A 31 -8.56 19.02 -35.68
CA SER A 31 -7.96 19.28 -34.39
C SER A 31 -7.35 17.95 -33.94
N GLU A 32 -6.02 17.88 -33.90
CA GLU A 32 -5.33 16.82 -33.21
C GLU A 32 -5.71 16.99 -31.73
N GLU A 33 -6.87 16.46 -31.35
CA GLU A 33 -7.05 15.95 -30.00
C GLU A 33 -5.86 15.02 -29.79
N LYS A 34 -4.95 15.45 -28.92
CA LYS A 34 -3.90 14.60 -28.39
C LYS A 34 -4.60 13.39 -27.80
N ASP A 35 -4.72 12.32 -28.59
CA ASP A 35 -5.12 10.99 -28.14
C ASP A 35 -4.41 10.75 -26.80
N ASP A 36 -5.16 10.57 -25.72
CA ASP A 36 -4.59 10.33 -24.39
C ASP A 36 -3.84 8.99 -24.47
N LYS A 37 -2.53 9.05 -24.76
CA LYS A 37 -1.69 7.89 -25.16
C LYS A 37 -1.55 6.84 -24.04
N GLY A 38 -2.03 7.13 -22.83
CA GLY A 38 -2.00 6.24 -21.67
C GLY A 38 -3.25 5.38 -21.47
N LEU A 39 -3.20 4.49 -20.49
CA LEU A 39 -4.38 3.83 -19.93
C LEU A 39 -5.21 4.90 -19.20
N GLY A 40 -6.54 4.86 -19.40
CA GLY A 40 -7.48 5.61 -18.57
C GLY A 40 -7.54 5.04 -17.15
N TRP A 41 -8.09 5.81 -16.21
CA TRP A 41 -8.22 5.41 -14.81
C TRP A 41 -9.14 4.21 -14.59
N PHE A 42 -10.20 4.09 -15.39
CA PHE A 42 -11.25 3.10 -15.17
C PHE A 42 -10.73 1.65 -15.13
N PHE A 43 -9.94 1.25 -16.12
CA PHE A 43 -9.48 -0.14 -16.22
C PHE A 43 -8.57 -0.58 -15.06
N PRO A 44 -7.46 0.14 -14.73
CA PRO A 44 -6.66 -0.20 -13.56
C PRO A 44 -7.45 -0.12 -12.25
N PHE A 45 -8.32 0.87 -12.08
CA PHE A 45 -9.12 1.04 -10.87
C PHE A 45 -10.06 -0.13 -10.62
N VAL A 46 -10.78 -0.59 -11.66
CA VAL A 46 -11.69 -1.74 -11.55
C VAL A 46 -10.90 -3.04 -11.33
N ALA A 47 -9.81 -3.24 -12.07
CA ALA A 47 -8.99 -4.45 -11.94
C ALA A 47 -8.38 -4.58 -10.53
N LEU A 48 -7.75 -3.51 -10.03
CA LEU A 48 -7.23 -3.48 -8.66
C LEU A 48 -8.38 -3.58 -7.66
N GLY A 49 -9.48 -2.86 -7.88
CA GLY A 49 -10.67 -2.86 -7.02
C GLY A 49 -11.19 -4.26 -6.75
N PHE A 50 -11.30 -5.09 -7.79
CA PHE A 50 -11.72 -6.48 -7.65
C PHE A 50 -10.75 -7.30 -6.78
N LEU A 51 -9.44 -7.23 -7.04
CA LEU A 51 -8.45 -8.02 -6.28
C LEU A 51 -8.25 -7.51 -4.85
N ARG A 52 -8.34 -6.20 -4.61
CA ARG A 52 -8.26 -5.61 -3.27
C ARG A 52 -9.54 -5.89 -2.47
N TYR A 53 -10.70 -5.97 -3.12
CA TYR A 53 -11.92 -6.45 -2.50
C TYR A 53 -11.79 -7.91 -2.05
N MET A 54 -11.28 -8.79 -2.93
CA MET A 54 -11.00 -10.19 -2.57
C MET A 54 -10.01 -10.28 -1.41
N SER A 55 -8.95 -9.46 -1.42
CA SER A 55 -8.02 -9.37 -0.30
C SER A 55 -8.73 -8.94 0.99
N ALA A 56 -9.51 -7.86 0.97
CA ALA A 56 -10.19 -7.37 2.17
C ALA A 56 -11.11 -8.43 2.83
N THR A 57 -11.74 -9.29 2.03
CA THR A 57 -12.66 -10.33 2.53
C THR A 57 -11.99 -11.65 2.90
N SER A 58 -10.89 -12.03 2.25
CA SER A 58 -10.28 -13.36 2.41
C SER A 58 -8.87 -13.37 2.99
N ASN A 59 -8.25 -12.20 3.14
CA ASN A 59 -6.91 -12.07 3.70
C ASN A 59 -6.87 -12.51 5.18
N ILE A 60 -5.84 -13.28 5.51
CA ILE A 60 -5.52 -13.70 6.87
C ILE A 60 -4.78 -12.58 7.62
N ILE A 61 -4.60 -12.73 8.92
CA ILE A 61 -3.73 -11.84 9.69
C ILE A 61 -2.38 -12.54 9.84
N HIS A 62 -1.36 -11.97 9.21
CA HIS A 62 -0.02 -12.57 9.15
C HIS A 62 0.84 -12.25 10.37
N ASP A 63 0.51 -11.17 11.08
CA ASP A 63 1.36 -10.56 12.09
C ASP A 63 0.54 -10.19 13.33
N CYS A 64 1.00 -10.60 14.51
CA CYS A 64 0.34 -10.28 15.77
C CYS A 64 0.40 -8.78 16.10
N ASP A 65 1.38 -8.04 15.55
CA ASP A 65 1.41 -6.58 15.66
C ASP A 65 0.21 -5.95 14.96
N GLU A 66 -0.28 -6.53 13.85
CA GLU A 66 -1.50 -6.02 13.20
C GLU A 66 -2.68 -6.04 14.18
N VAL A 67 -2.78 -7.10 14.98
CA VAL A 67 -3.85 -7.26 15.98
C VAL A 67 -3.61 -6.37 17.17
N PHE A 68 -2.54 -6.61 17.92
CA PHE A 68 -2.37 -6.02 19.25
C PHE A 68 -1.87 -4.58 19.23
N ASN A 69 -1.28 -4.12 18.13
CA ASN A 69 -0.88 -2.72 17.98
C ASN A 69 -1.86 -1.89 17.15
N TYR A 70 -2.82 -2.47 16.43
CA TYR A 70 -3.73 -1.67 15.59
C TYR A 70 -5.20 -2.05 15.74
N TRP A 71 -5.58 -3.31 15.52
CA TRP A 71 -6.98 -3.73 15.67
C TRP A 71 -7.49 -3.57 17.11
N GLU A 72 -6.73 -4.03 18.10
CA GLU A 72 -7.12 -3.98 19.51
C GLU A 72 -7.18 -2.56 20.10
N PRO A 73 -6.18 -1.69 19.86
CA PRO A 73 -6.30 -0.27 20.20
C PRO A 73 -7.47 0.43 19.49
N LEU A 74 -7.72 0.15 18.21
CA LEU A 74 -8.88 0.70 17.51
C LEU A 74 -10.20 0.20 18.14
N HIS A 75 -10.28 -1.08 18.47
CA HIS A 75 -11.42 -1.67 19.17
C HIS A 75 -11.64 -0.96 20.51
N TYR A 76 -10.58 -0.63 21.26
CA TYR A 76 -10.69 0.14 22.49
C TYR A 76 -11.20 1.56 22.28
N LEU A 77 -10.76 2.26 21.22
CA LEU A 77 -11.26 3.59 20.90
C LEU A 77 -12.77 3.59 20.60
N LEU A 78 -13.25 2.55 19.90
CA LEU A 78 -14.64 2.38 19.49
C LEU A 78 -15.55 1.85 20.61
N TYR A 79 -15.12 0.82 21.34
CA TYR A 79 -15.96 0.03 22.24
C TYR A 79 -15.50 0.03 23.70
N LYS A 80 -14.41 0.73 24.03
CA LYS A 80 -13.82 0.79 25.39
C LYS A 80 -13.38 -0.56 25.96
N THR A 81 -13.14 -1.54 25.08
CA THR A 81 -12.61 -2.87 25.39
C THR A 81 -11.55 -3.25 24.34
N GLY A 82 -10.63 -4.15 24.67
CA GLY A 82 -9.55 -4.56 23.78
C GLY A 82 -8.20 -4.55 24.49
N PHE A 83 -7.17 -5.03 23.80
CA PHE A 83 -5.82 -5.16 24.33
C PHE A 83 -4.87 -4.02 23.92
N GLN A 84 -3.85 -3.81 24.75
CA GLN A 84 -2.73 -2.91 24.50
C GLN A 84 -1.41 -3.64 24.75
N THR A 85 -0.39 -3.25 24.02
CA THR A 85 1.00 -3.64 24.27
C THR A 85 1.69 -2.58 25.15
N TRP A 86 2.89 -2.89 25.62
CA TRP A 86 3.73 -1.92 26.33
C TRP A 86 4.04 -0.67 25.48
N GLU A 87 3.99 -0.78 24.16
CA GLU A 87 4.26 0.32 23.24
C GLU A 87 3.19 1.42 23.28
N TYR A 88 1.98 1.07 23.74
CA TYR A 88 0.85 1.97 24.01
C TYR A 88 0.77 2.45 25.47
N SER A 89 1.64 1.96 26.36
CA SER A 89 1.74 2.52 27.70
C SER A 89 2.26 3.96 27.63
N SER A 90 1.62 4.87 28.37
CA SER A 90 2.03 6.28 28.46
C SER A 90 3.48 6.44 28.87
N GLN A 91 4.07 5.51 29.61
CA GLN A 91 5.50 5.54 29.95
C GLN A 91 6.38 5.60 28.69
N TYR A 92 6.10 4.75 27.70
CA TYR A 92 6.94 4.53 26.52
C TYR A 92 6.44 5.30 25.30
N ALA A 93 5.13 5.30 25.06
CA ALA A 93 4.45 6.03 24.00
C ALA A 93 5.15 5.89 22.63
N LEU A 94 5.27 4.66 22.11
CA LEU A 94 5.98 4.36 20.87
C LEU A 94 5.07 4.31 19.64
N ARG A 95 3.76 4.16 19.84
CA ARG A 95 2.77 4.09 18.75
C ARG A 95 1.93 5.36 18.69
N SER A 96 1.70 5.90 17.51
CA SER A 96 0.91 7.13 17.38
C SER A 96 -0.59 6.81 17.36
N TYR A 97 -1.37 7.47 18.22
CA TYR A 97 -2.83 7.41 18.14
C TYR A 97 -3.38 8.12 16.90
N LEU A 98 -2.63 9.07 16.31
CA LEU A 98 -3.05 9.75 15.08
C LEU A 98 -3.24 8.77 13.91
N TYR A 99 -2.44 7.71 13.86
CA TYR A 99 -2.61 6.65 12.87
C TYR A 99 -3.93 5.89 13.06
N LEU A 100 -4.31 5.59 14.31
CA LEU A 100 -5.59 4.95 14.63
C LEU A 100 -6.76 5.88 14.30
N LEU A 101 -6.67 7.15 14.68
CA LEU A 101 -7.70 8.17 14.39
C LEU A 101 -8.00 8.28 12.89
N PHE A 102 -6.98 8.21 12.04
CA PHE A 102 -7.17 8.23 10.59
C PHE A 102 -8.05 7.07 10.10
N HIS A 103 -7.94 5.89 10.69
CA HIS A 103 -8.76 4.72 10.35
C HIS A 103 -10.11 4.73 11.09
N GLU A 104 -10.16 5.34 12.28
CA GLU A 104 -11.40 5.60 13.02
C GLU A 104 -12.38 6.48 12.22
N VAL A 105 -11.90 7.32 11.29
CA VAL A 105 -12.76 8.08 10.35
C VAL A 105 -13.76 7.17 9.63
N VAL A 106 -13.40 5.91 9.34
CA VAL A 106 -14.32 4.91 8.77
C VAL A 106 -14.88 3.98 9.85
N GLY A 107 -14.04 3.57 10.81
CA GLY A 107 -14.45 2.64 11.88
C GLY A 107 -15.58 3.18 12.76
N ARG A 108 -15.56 4.46 13.16
CA ARG A 108 -16.58 5.03 14.05
C ARG A 108 -17.94 5.16 13.37
N PRO A 109 -18.09 5.73 12.16
CA PRO A 109 -19.37 5.70 11.45
C PRO A 109 -19.87 4.27 11.21
N ALA A 110 -18.98 3.33 10.86
CA ALA A 110 -19.36 1.93 10.70
C ALA A 110 -19.85 1.31 12.01
N SER A 111 -19.26 1.65 13.16
CA SER A 111 -19.73 1.19 14.48
C SER A 111 -21.13 1.69 14.84
N TRP A 112 -21.54 2.86 14.33
CA TRP A 112 -22.90 3.36 14.50
C TRP A 112 -23.89 2.68 13.55
N LEU A 113 -23.45 2.38 12.32
CA LEU A 113 -24.28 1.73 11.30
C LEU A 113 -24.49 0.23 11.58
N PHE A 114 -23.48 -0.43 12.14
CA PHE A 114 -23.43 -1.86 12.42
C PHE A 114 -23.26 -2.10 13.93
N SER A 115 -24.10 -1.47 14.76
CA SER A 115 -23.97 -1.47 16.21
C SER A 115 -23.96 -2.87 16.85
N GLU A 116 -24.61 -3.84 16.20
CA GLU A 116 -24.73 -5.22 16.69
C GLU A 116 -23.71 -6.18 16.07
N ASP A 117 -22.94 -5.74 15.06
CA ASP A 117 -22.05 -6.60 14.29
C ASP A 117 -20.66 -5.94 14.14
N LYS A 118 -19.82 -6.17 15.15
CA LYS A 118 -18.43 -5.70 15.20
C LYS A 118 -17.60 -6.24 14.03
N VAL A 119 -17.90 -7.44 13.53
CA VAL A 119 -17.19 -8.04 12.40
C VAL A 119 -17.38 -7.21 11.14
N ARG A 120 -18.56 -6.63 10.89
CA ARG A 120 -18.76 -5.69 9.77
C ARG A 120 -17.92 -4.43 9.88
N VAL A 121 -17.69 -3.93 11.10
CA VAL A 121 -16.84 -2.75 11.35
C VAL A 121 -15.39 -3.06 11.02
N PHE A 122 -14.90 -4.24 11.42
CA PHE A 122 -13.58 -4.74 11.04
C PHE A 122 -13.42 -4.78 9.51
N TYR A 123 -14.39 -5.36 8.78
CA TYR A 123 -14.34 -5.40 7.33
C TYR A 123 -14.49 -4.01 6.68
N ALA A 124 -15.25 -3.07 7.27
CA ALA A 124 -15.34 -1.70 6.77
C ALA A 124 -13.97 -1.01 6.75
N VAL A 125 -13.15 -1.19 7.80
CA VAL A 125 -11.78 -0.69 7.86
C VAL A 125 -10.88 -1.41 6.84
N ARG A 126 -11.02 -2.73 6.67
CA ARG A 126 -10.28 -3.47 5.62
C ARG A 126 -10.61 -3.00 4.21
N PHE A 127 -11.88 -2.73 3.92
CA PHE A 127 -12.31 -2.17 2.63
C PHE A 127 -11.74 -0.77 2.40
N PHE A 128 -11.64 0.05 3.46
CA PHE A 128 -10.99 1.35 3.38
C PHE A 128 -9.50 1.23 3.05
N LEU A 129 -8.76 0.32 3.71
CA LEU A 129 -7.36 0.02 3.38
C LEU A 129 -7.22 -0.42 1.91
N GLY A 130 -8.08 -1.35 1.47
CA GLY A 130 -8.12 -1.80 0.09
C GLY A 130 -8.37 -0.65 -0.89
N LEU A 131 -9.32 0.25 -0.60
CA LEU A 131 -9.61 1.42 -1.43
C LEU A 131 -8.41 2.37 -1.54
N LEU A 132 -7.71 2.65 -0.43
CA LEU A 132 -6.48 3.45 -0.45
C LEU A 132 -5.42 2.79 -1.35
N SER A 133 -5.23 1.48 -1.24
CA SER A 133 -4.33 0.74 -2.14
C SER A 133 -4.76 0.88 -3.61
N VAL A 134 -6.05 0.69 -3.93
CA VAL A 134 -6.58 0.83 -5.31
C VAL A 134 -6.28 2.20 -5.88
N ILE A 135 -6.56 3.27 -5.13
CA ILE A 135 -6.37 4.64 -5.60
C ILE A 135 -4.89 4.91 -5.86
N THR A 136 -4.03 4.58 -4.91
CA THR A 136 -2.59 4.88 -4.99
C THR A 136 -1.88 4.06 -6.08
N ASP A 137 -2.18 2.77 -6.20
CA ASP A 137 -1.65 1.90 -7.26
C ASP A 137 -2.21 2.28 -8.65
N THR A 138 -3.47 2.73 -8.73
CA THR A 138 -4.05 3.24 -9.99
C THR A 138 -3.29 4.47 -10.49
N VAL A 139 -2.97 5.43 -9.60
CA VAL A 139 -2.17 6.60 -9.96
C VAL A 139 -0.81 6.16 -10.52
N LEU A 140 -0.15 5.21 -9.86
CA LEU A 140 1.13 4.67 -10.30
C LEU A 140 1.03 4.04 -11.70
N VAL A 141 0.05 3.16 -11.93
CA VAL A 141 -0.17 2.48 -13.22
C VAL A 141 -0.48 3.48 -14.34
N VAL A 142 -1.36 4.45 -14.10
CA VAL A 142 -1.70 5.50 -15.08
C VAL A 142 -0.46 6.36 -15.40
N ALA A 143 0.32 6.72 -14.39
CA ALA A 143 1.56 7.48 -14.58
C ALA A 143 2.59 6.71 -15.42
N LEU A 144 2.79 5.43 -15.12
CA LEU A 144 3.64 4.54 -15.91
C LEU A 144 3.14 4.43 -17.35
N SER A 145 1.82 4.33 -17.56
CA SER A 145 1.27 4.18 -18.89
C SER A 145 1.45 5.44 -19.73
N ARG A 146 1.29 6.62 -19.13
CA ARG A 146 1.45 7.90 -19.82
C ARG A 146 2.90 8.17 -20.21
N LYS A 147 3.85 7.68 -19.39
CA LYS A 147 5.28 7.96 -19.58
C LYS A 147 6.04 6.90 -20.37
N TYR A 148 5.80 5.63 -20.07
CA TYR A 148 6.55 4.49 -20.64
C TYR A 148 5.70 3.61 -21.57
N GLY A 149 4.39 3.86 -21.65
CA GLY A 149 3.47 3.19 -22.55
C GLY A 149 2.62 2.10 -21.88
N LYS A 150 1.51 1.77 -22.53
CA LYS A 150 0.46 0.86 -22.02
C LYS A 150 0.99 -0.52 -21.64
N ARG A 151 2.00 -1.04 -22.33
CA ARG A 151 2.53 -2.39 -22.11
C ARG A 151 3.19 -2.55 -20.74
N LEU A 152 4.13 -1.66 -20.40
CA LEU A 152 4.80 -1.67 -19.08
C LEU A 152 3.76 -1.54 -17.97
N ALA A 153 2.83 -0.60 -18.14
CA ALA A 153 1.78 -0.36 -17.16
C ALA A 153 0.84 -1.55 -16.99
N THR A 154 0.52 -2.27 -18.08
CA THR A 154 -0.32 -3.47 -18.01
C THR A 154 0.39 -4.62 -17.31
N TYR A 155 1.70 -4.79 -17.53
CA TYR A 155 2.49 -5.79 -16.80
C TYR A 155 2.57 -5.45 -15.30
N ALA A 156 2.81 -4.17 -14.98
CA ALA A 156 2.86 -3.71 -13.59
C ALA A 156 1.49 -3.90 -12.91
N LEU A 157 0.39 -3.54 -13.59
CA LEU A 157 -0.97 -3.76 -13.12
C LEU A 157 -1.25 -5.23 -12.84
N ALA A 158 -0.92 -6.12 -13.79
CA ALA A 158 -1.14 -7.56 -13.62
C ALA A 158 -0.39 -8.12 -12.39
N MET A 159 0.86 -7.69 -12.17
CA MET A 159 1.63 -8.07 -10.99
C MET A 159 1.08 -7.46 -9.70
N LEU A 160 0.69 -6.19 -9.69
CA LEU A 160 0.09 -5.54 -8.52
C LEU A 160 -1.22 -6.22 -8.09
N CYS A 161 -1.98 -6.75 -9.05
CA CYS A 161 -3.20 -7.53 -8.81
C CYS A 161 -2.94 -8.94 -8.29
N LEU A 162 -1.97 -9.68 -8.86
CA LEU A 162 -1.89 -11.14 -8.70
C LEU A 162 -0.64 -11.64 -7.95
N THR A 163 0.26 -10.76 -7.54
CA THR A 163 1.38 -11.16 -6.68
C THR A 163 0.93 -11.34 -5.23
N SER A 164 1.44 -12.39 -4.58
CA SER A 164 1.08 -12.74 -3.21
C SER A 164 1.40 -11.62 -2.23
N GLY A 165 2.59 -11.01 -2.34
CA GLY A 165 3.01 -9.92 -1.45
C GLY A 165 2.08 -8.71 -1.52
N CYS A 166 1.71 -8.26 -2.73
CA CYS A 166 0.78 -7.15 -2.88
C CYS A 166 -0.63 -7.52 -2.39
N PHE A 167 -1.09 -8.75 -2.63
CA PHE A 167 -2.41 -9.19 -2.17
C PHE A 167 -2.54 -9.05 -0.65
N PHE A 168 -1.59 -9.59 0.12
CA PHE A 168 -1.64 -9.58 1.58
C PHE A 168 -1.33 -8.20 2.17
N ALA A 169 -0.29 -7.50 1.67
CA ALA A 169 0.08 -6.19 2.21
C ALA A 169 -1.01 -5.13 2.01
N SER A 170 -1.81 -5.23 0.95
CA SER A 170 -2.77 -4.18 0.56
C SER A 170 -3.98 -4.00 1.46
N THR A 171 -4.23 -4.91 2.39
CA THR A 171 -5.37 -4.83 3.33
C THR A 171 -4.96 -5.13 4.77
N SER A 172 -3.66 -5.32 5.03
CA SER A 172 -3.13 -5.37 6.39
C SER A 172 -3.18 -3.99 7.06
N PHE A 173 -3.70 -3.96 8.29
CA PHE A 173 -3.79 -2.73 9.08
C PHE A 173 -2.45 -2.41 9.77
N LEU A 174 -1.46 -2.05 8.96
CA LEU A 174 -0.09 -1.78 9.40
C LEU A 174 0.43 -0.46 8.83
N PRO A 175 1.27 0.29 9.58
CA PRO A 175 1.86 1.51 9.05
C PRO A 175 2.82 1.26 7.88
N SER A 176 3.40 0.05 7.78
CA SER A 176 4.19 -0.35 6.61
C SER A 176 3.34 -0.45 5.34
N SER A 177 2.10 -0.93 5.44
CA SER A 177 1.11 -0.90 4.34
C SER A 177 0.71 0.54 4.00
N PHE A 178 0.55 1.41 4.99
CA PHE A 178 0.29 2.83 4.73
C PHE A 178 1.47 3.52 4.01
N SER A 179 2.70 3.25 4.45
CA SER A 179 3.91 3.72 3.75
C SER A 179 4.01 3.15 2.33
N MET A 180 3.56 1.90 2.10
CA MET A 180 3.45 1.33 0.76
C MET A 180 2.50 2.14 -0.14
N TYR A 181 1.30 2.48 0.35
CA TYR A 181 0.35 3.32 -0.40
C TYR A 181 0.97 4.69 -0.73
N ALA A 182 1.63 5.31 0.25
CA ALA A 182 2.30 6.59 0.07
C ALA A 182 3.47 6.50 -0.92
N ILE A 183 4.25 5.42 -0.95
CA ILE A 183 5.31 5.20 -1.95
C ILE A 183 4.73 5.04 -3.36
N SER A 184 3.66 4.25 -3.51
CA SER A 184 2.96 4.11 -4.80
C SER A 184 2.49 5.47 -5.31
N LEU A 185 1.80 6.24 -4.46
CA LEU A 185 1.26 7.53 -4.82
C LEU A 185 2.35 8.57 -5.09
N ALA A 186 3.37 8.67 -4.23
CA ALA A 186 4.49 9.59 -4.42
C ALA A 186 5.25 9.29 -5.72
N SER A 187 5.49 8.00 -6.02
CA SER A 187 6.12 7.56 -7.26
C SER A 187 5.26 7.91 -8.48
N GLY A 188 3.96 7.67 -8.43
CA GLY A 188 3.03 8.04 -9.50
C GLY A 188 2.98 9.56 -9.74
N LEU A 189 2.87 10.37 -8.68
CA LEU A 189 2.88 11.83 -8.75
C LEU A 189 4.20 12.38 -9.28
N PHE A 190 5.32 11.78 -8.87
CA PHE A 190 6.63 12.12 -9.40
C PHE A 190 6.73 11.84 -10.91
N LEU A 191 6.24 10.69 -11.37
CA LEU A 191 6.22 10.34 -12.79
C LEU A 191 5.30 11.25 -13.61
N LEU A 192 4.23 11.77 -13.00
CA LEU A 192 3.32 12.78 -13.57
C LEU A 192 3.85 14.23 -13.48
N ASP A 193 5.10 14.41 -13.08
CA ASP A 193 5.79 15.71 -12.97
C ASP A 193 5.12 16.69 -11.97
N LYS A 194 4.57 16.13 -10.88
CA LYS A 194 3.99 16.84 -9.73
C LYS A 194 4.87 16.71 -8.47
N PRO A 195 6.08 17.30 -8.44
CA PRO A 195 7.05 17.11 -7.36
C PRO A 195 6.56 17.62 -5.99
N ALA A 196 5.80 18.72 -5.95
CA ALA A 196 5.24 19.26 -4.71
C ALA A 196 4.30 18.24 -4.03
N SER A 197 3.35 17.68 -4.79
CA SER A 197 2.43 16.66 -4.28
C SER A 197 3.15 15.37 -3.92
N ALA A 198 4.15 14.95 -4.70
CA ALA A 198 4.93 13.75 -4.39
C ALA A 198 5.64 13.88 -3.03
N ILE A 199 6.23 15.04 -2.72
CA ILE A 199 6.89 15.28 -1.45
C ILE A 199 5.90 15.41 -0.29
N SER A 200 4.76 16.09 -0.47
CA SER A 200 3.72 16.11 0.57
C SER A 200 3.26 14.70 0.95
N VAL A 201 3.06 13.83 -0.05
CA VAL A 201 2.69 12.42 0.19
C VAL A 201 3.83 11.66 0.88
N ALA A 202 5.09 11.91 0.50
CA ALA A 202 6.24 11.32 1.19
C ALA A 202 6.29 11.72 2.68
N VAL A 203 6.07 13.01 2.99
CA VAL A 203 6.02 13.51 4.37
C VAL A 203 4.87 12.85 5.14
N ILE A 204 3.68 12.73 4.54
CA ILE A 204 2.55 12.00 5.13
C ILE A 204 2.92 10.53 5.42
N GLY A 205 3.55 9.84 4.46
CA GLY A 205 3.94 8.43 4.60
C GLY A 205 5.00 8.19 5.68
N VAL A 206 5.88 9.16 5.94
CA VAL A 206 6.91 9.11 6.99
C VAL A 206 6.32 9.42 8.36
N ILE A 207 5.51 10.48 8.48
CA ILE A 207 4.98 10.92 9.79
C ILE A 207 3.82 10.05 10.25
N LEU A 208 2.84 9.78 9.38
CA LEU A 208 1.65 8.99 9.75
C LEU A 208 1.88 7.49 9.59
N GLY A 209 2.63 7.08 8.58
CA GLY A 209 2.94 5.67 8.34
C GLY A 209 4.08 5.22 9.25
N TRP A 210 5.29 5.25 8.72
CA TRP A 210 6.44 4.69 9.42
C TRP A 210 7.67 5.58 9.23
N PRO A 211 8.26 6.14 10.31
CA PRO A 211 9.31 7.13 10.17
C PRO A 211 10.58 6.60 9.48
N PHE A 212 10.88 5.31 9.63
CA PHE A 212 12.03 4.69 8.97
C PHE A 212 11.87 4.65 7.44
N SER A 213 10.65 4.67 6.91
CA SER A 213 10.38 4.68 5.47
C SER A 213 10.96 5.92 4.75
N ILE A 214 11.45 6.92 5.50
CA ILE A 214 12.17 8.08 4.95
C ILE A 214 13.28 7.68 3.98
N LEU A 215 13.98 6.56 4.22
CA LEU A 215 15.03 6.07 3.33
C LEU A 215 14.48 5.60 1.98
N ALA A 216 13.29 4.98 1.98
CA ALA A 216 12.62 4.58 0.75
C ALA A 216 12.06 5.78 -0.03
N PHE A 217 11.66 6.85 0.65
CA PHE A 217 11.22 8.09 0.01
C PHE A 217 12.37 8.98 -0.49
N LEU A 218 13.58 8.80 0.04
CA LEU A 218 14.72 9.68 -0.21
C LEU A 218 15.00 9.92 -1.71
N PRO A 219 15.04 8.91 -2.59
CA PRO A 219 15.33 9.14 -4.00
C PRO A 219 14.30 10.05 -4.68
N VAL A 220 13.01 9.77 -4.46
CA VAL A 220 11.90 10.55 -5.04
C VAL A 220 11.89 11.97 -4.48
N THR A 221 12.12 12.14 -3.18
CA THR A 221 12.12 13.44 -2.51
C THR A 221 13.28 14.32 -2.97
N VAL A 222 14.52 13.80 -2.97
CA VAL A 222 15.71 14.54 -3.40
C VAL A 222 15.56 14.99 -4.84
N TYR A 223 15.15 14.09 -5.74
CA TYR A 223 15.04 14.45 -7.14
C TYR A 223 13.84 15.37 -7.43
N SER A 224 12.75 15.26 -6.66
CA SER A 224 11.63 16.20 -6.73
C SER A 224 12.04 17.61 -6.30
N LEU A 225 12.87 17.73 -5.26
CA LEU A 225 13.48 19.01 -4.84
C LEU A 225 14.40 19.57 -5.91
N SER A 226 15.23 18.72 -6.54
CA SER A 226 16.12 19.14 -7.64
C SER A 226 15.35 19.65 -8.86
N ARG A 227 14.15 19.11 -9.15
CA ARG A 227 13.32 19.55 -10.29
C ARG A 227 12.63 20.89 -10.06
N LYS A 228 11.96 21.06 -8.92
CA LYS A 228 11.16 22.27 -8.62
C LYS A 228 11.30 22.68 -7.15
N PHE A 229 12.49 23.13 -6.76
CA PHE A 229 12.85 23.40 -5.37
C PHE A 229 11.81 24.23 -4.61
N LYS A 230 11.42 25.42 -5.09
CA LYS A 230 10.50 26.30 -4.36
C LYS A 230 9.17 25.62 -4.01
N GLY A 231 8.49 25.04 -5.01
CA GLY A 231 7.20 24.38 -4.79
C GLY A 231 7.31 23.11 -3.96
N ALA A 232 8.36 22.32 -4.21
CA ALA A 232 8.69 21.12 -3.45
C ALA A 232 8.97 21.40 -1.96
N PHE A 233 9.80 22.40 -1.69
CA PHE A 233 10.21 22.81 -0.35
C PHE A 233 9.05 23.41 0.45
N ILE A 234 8.24 24.28 -0.18
CA ILE A 234 7.04 24.83 0.45
C ILE A 234 6.07 23.70 0.80
N ALA A 235 5.82 22.77 -0.13
CA ALA A 235 4.94 21.63 0.12
C ALA A 235 5.45 20.76 1.28
N ALA A 236 6.74 20.44 1.31
CA ALA A 236 7.36 19.69 2.40
C ALA A 236 7.18 20.40 3.75
N THR A 237 7.46 21.71 3.78
CA THR A 237 7.41 22.53 4.99
C THR A 237 5.98 22.65 5.51
N VAL A 238 5.02 23.01 4.65
CA VAL A 238 3.61 23.14 5.01
C VAL A 238 3.06 21.81 5.51
N THR A 239 3.31 20.71 4.81
CA THR A 239 2.85 19.39 5.25
C THR A 239 3.46 18.99 6.59
N SER A 240 4.76 19.24 6.82
CA SER A 240 5.43 18.91 8.09
C SER A 240 4.93 19.77 9.26
N VAL A 241 4.77 21.08 9.03
CA VAL A 241 4.28 22.04 10.03
C VAL A 241 2.83 21.78 10.42
N ILE A 242 2.02 21.15 9.55
CA ILE A 242 0.66 20.74 9.91
C ILE A 242 0.68 19.40 10.65
N LEU A 243 1.39 18.39 10.13
CA LEU A 243 1.30 17.03 10.65
C LEU A 243 2.08 16.80 11.95
N LEU A 244 3.25 17.42 12.14
CA LEU A 244 4.03 17.21 13.36
C LEU A 244 3.30 17.76 14.59
N PRO A 245 2.79 19.01 14.61
CA PRO A 245 1.98 19.48 15.73
C PRO A 245 0.71 18.67 15.93
N LEU A 246 0.02 18.28 14.85
CA LEU A 246 -1.16 17.42 14.96
C LEU A 246 -0.82 16.08 15.63
N SER A 247 0.29 15.45 15.26
CA SER A 247 0.78 14.22 15.89
C SER A 247 1.11 14.43 17.37
N ILE A 248 1.85 15.49 17.70
CA ILE A 248 2.26 15.78 19.09
C ILE A 248 1.04 16.12 19.97
N VAL A 249 0.09 16.90 19.46
CA VAL A 249 -1.15 17.23 20.18
C VAL A 249 -2.01 15.99 20.38
N THR A 250 -2.09 15.11 19.38
CA THR A 250 -2.79 13.83 19.51
C THR A 250 -2.11 12.96 20.57
N ASP A 251 -0.79 12.84 20.52
CA ASP A 251 -0.03 12.09 21.51
C ASP A 251 -0.22 12.67 22.92
N PHE A 252 -0.22 14.00 23.07
CA PHE A 252 -0.53 14.67 24.34
C PHE A 252 -1.92 14.30 24.88
N TYR A 253 -2.94 14.35 24.03
CA TYR A 253 -4.31 14.04 24.43
C TYR A 253 -4.49 12.59 24.88
N TYR A 254 -3.91 11.63 24.14
CA TYR A 254 -4.10 10.22 24.42
C TYR A 254 -3.17 9.68 25.51
N TYR A 255 -1.91 10.13 25.56
CA TYR A 255 -0.95 9.69 26.58
C TYR A 255 -0.98 10.51 27.87
N GLY A 256 -1.67 11.67 27.87
CA GLY A 256 -1.77 12.54 29.03
C GLY A 256 -0.48 13.30 29.38
N LYS A 257 0.53 13.27 28.51
CA LYS A 257 1.82 13.96 28.69
C LYS A 257 2.37 14.48 27.37
N TRP A 258 3.15 15.56 27.41
CA TRP A 258 3.84 16.07 26.22
C TRP A 258 4.89 15.06 25.76
N THR A 259 4.63 14.42 24.63
CA THR A 259 5.51 13.42 24.03
C THR A 259 5.31 13.37 22.53
N SER A 260 6.24 12.72 21.84
CA SER A 260 6.14 12.47 20.40
C SER A 260 6.46 11.00 20.16
N SER A 261 5.45 10.23 19.80
CA SER A 261 5.58 8.80 19.51
C SER A 261 6.53 8.54 18.36
N VAL A 262 6.47 9.38 17.31
CA VAL A 262 7.40 9.33 16.18
C VAL A 262 8.85 9.50 16.63
N LEU A 263 9.13 10.47 17.51
CA LEU A 263 10.48 10.70 18.03
C LEU A 263 10.92 9.60 18.99
N ASN A 264 10.05 9.17 19.91
CA ASN A 264 10.34 8.10 20.86
C ASN A 264 10.67 6.80 20.11
N LEU A 265 9.92 6.47 19.07
CA LEU A 265 10.16 5.30 18.22
C LEU A 265 11.51 5.38 17.49
N LEU A 266 11.88 6.55 16.97
CA LEU A 266 13.19 6.78 16.36
C LEU A 266 14.32 6.65 17.39
N ILE A 267 14.17 7.27 18.56
CA ILE A 267 15.17 7.19 19.64
C ILE A 267 15.35 5.74 20.10
N TYR A 268 14.24 5.01 20.32
CA TYR A 268 14.28 3.62 20.77
C TYR A 268 15.05 2.71 19.80
N ASN A 269 14.78 2.82 18.50
CA ASN A 269 15.39 1.94 17.50
C ASN A 269 16.78 2.39 17.04
N VAL A 270 17.08 3.70 17.01
CA VAL A 270 18.34 4.23 16.47
C VAL A 270 19.36 4.53 17.56
N ALA A 271 18.96 5.24 18.62
CA ALA A 271 19.87 5.70 19.67
C ALA A 271 19.94 4.70 20.84
N GLY A 272 18.85 4.00 21.15
CA GLY A 272 18.76 2.97 22.18
C GLY A 272 19.35 1.62 21.77
N GLY A 273 19.98 1.53 20.59
CA GLY A 273 20.52 0.29 20.05
C GLY A 273 19.47 -0.71 19.56
N GLY A 274 18.17 -0.36 19.62
CA GLY A 274 17.06 -1.18 19.13
C GLY A 274 17.11 -2.59 19.70
N GLU A 275 16.48 -2.81 20.85
CA GLU A 275 16.34 -4.17 21.40
C GLU A 275 15.30 -5.00 20.63
N SER A 276 15.07 -4.71 19.35
CA SER A 276 14.19 -5.49 18.47
C SER A 276 14.64 -6.94 18.32
N HIS A 277 15.93 -7.22 18.53
CA HIS A 277 16.47 -8.59 18.62
C HIS A 277 15.88 -9.42 19.78
N LEU A 278 15.23 -8.79 20.77
CA LEU A 278 14.48 -9.48 21.83
C LEU A 278 13.30 -10.29 21.27
N TYR A 279 12.80 -9.91 20.09
CA TYR A 279 11.69 -10.58 19.41
C TYR A 279 12.17 -11.58 18.35
N GLY A 280 13.47 -11.93 18.39
CA GLY A 280 14.09 -12.88 17.47
C GLY A 280 14.97 -12.21 16.43
N ILE A 281 15.91 -12.99 15.90
CA ILE A 281 16.85 -12.58 14.86
C ILE A 281 16.76 -13.54 13.68
N GLU A 282 17.06 -13.00 12.50
CA GLU A 282 16.93 -13.75 11.25
C GLU A 282 18.18 -13.68 10.38
N GLY A 283 18.44 -14.77 9.66
CA GLY A 283 19.65 -14.91 8.84
C GLY A 283 19.77 -13.88 7.70
N PRO A 284 20.96 -13.68 7.13
CA PRO A 284 21.18 -12.67 6.07
C PRO A 284 20.33 -12.91 4.81
N LEU A 285 19.96 -14.16 4.53
CA LEU A 285 19.14 -14.53 3.37
C LEU A 285 17.63 -14.38 3.59
N TYR A 286 17.18 -13.95 4.78
CA TYR A 286 15.76 -13.87 5.13
C TYR A 286 14.95 -13.06 4.10
N TYR A 287 15.36 -11.84 3.79
CA TYR A 287 14.62 -10.99 2.85
C TYR A 287 14.68 -11.46 1.39
N LEU A 288 15.72 -12.21 1.00
CA LEU A 288 15.78 -12.84 -0.31
C LEU A 288 14.77 -13.99 -0.40
N ARG A 289 14.68 -14.83 0.63
CA ARG A 289 13.69 -15.91 0.73
C ARG A 289 12.28 -15.34 0.80
N ASN A 290 12.07 -14.33 1.63
CA ASN A 290 10.77 -13.66 1.77
C ASN A 290 10.33 -12.99 0.46
N GLY A 291 11.22 -12.23 -0.20
CA GLY A 291 10.95 -11.59 -1.49
C GLY A 291 10.62 -12.63 -2.58
N PHE A 292 11.36 -13.73 -2.63
CA PHE A 292 11.06 -14.83 -3.56
C PHE A 292 9.74 -15.52 -3.23
N ASN A 293 9.40 -15.76 -1.96
CA ASN A 293 8.11 -16.32 -1.61
C ASN A 293 6.94 -15.41 -2.03
N ASN A 294 7.08 -14.10 -1.86
CA ASN A 294 6.00 -13.16 -2.15
C ASN A 294 5.81 -12.81 -3.63
N PHE A 295 6.89 -12.84 -4.41
CA PHE A 295 6.90 -12.37 -5.80
C PHE A 295 7.47 -13.40 -6.79
N ASN A 296 7.92 -14.58 -6.34
CA ASN A 296 8.58 -15.60 -7.14
C ASN A 296 9.70 -15.00 -8.01
N PHE A 297 9.73 -15.34 -9.29
CA PHE A 297 10.70 -14.78 -10.24
C PHE A 297 10.51 -13.28 -10.50
N CYS A 298 9.37 -12.65 -10.17
CA CYS A 298 9.28 -11.18 -10.23
C CYS A 298 10.29 -10.52 -9.30
N PHE A 299 10.58 -11.10 -8.12
CA PHE A 299 11.61 -10.56 -7.24
C PHE A 299 13.00 -10.60 -7.89
N VAL A 300 13.34 -11.74 -8.49
CA VAL A 300 14.62 -11.92 -9.20
C VAL A 300 14.73 -10.91 -10.35
N LEU A 301 13.68 -10.76 -11.14
CA LEU A 301 13.62 -9.79 -12.23
C LEU A 301 13.76 -8.34 -11.72
N ALA A 302 13.15 -8.01 -10.58
CA ALA A 302 13.30 -6.68 -9.98
C ALA A 302 14.75 -6.37 -9.60
N LEU A 303 15.49 -7.36 -9.05
CA LEU A 303 16.92 -7.23 -8.74
C LEU A 303 17.80 -7.13 -10.00
N LEU A 304 17.41 -7.80 -11.09
CA LEU A 304 18.11 -7.73 -12.38
C LEU A 304 17.91 -6.39 -13.11
N PHE A 305 17.06 -5.49 -12.62
CA PHE A 305 16.85 -4.19 -13.25
C PHE A 305 18.15 -3.38 -13.36
N LEU A 306 19.03 -3.41 -12.35
CA LEU A 306 20.34 -2.75 -12.44
C LEU A 306 21.25 -3.38 -13.51
N ALA A 307 21.19 -4.70 -13.70
CA ALA A 307 22.01 -5.39 -14.70
C ALA A 307 21.62 -5.00 -16.13
N ILE A 308 20.33 -4.75 -16.40
CA ILE A 308 19.87 -4.32 -17.73
C ILE A 308 19.98 -2.80 -17.95
N LEU A 309 20.36 -2.03 -16.92
CA LEU A 309 20.42 -0.58 -16.98
C LEU A 309 21.30 -0.04 -18.12
N PRO A 310 22.47 -0.60 -18.47
CA PRO A 310 23.28 -0.11 -19.59
C PRO A 310 22.52 -0.08 -20.92
N ILE A 311 21.57 -1.01 -21.10
CA ILE A 311 20.76 -1.18 -22.31
C ILE A 311 19.49 -0.34 -22.20
N ALA A 312 18.87 -0.34 -21.02
CA ALA A 312 17.58 0.31 -20.78
C ALA A 312 17.70 1.80 -20.37
N LYS A 313 18.92 2.33 -20.18
CA LYS A 313 19.20 3.71 -19.70
C LYS A 313 18.47 4.76 -20.51
N LYS A 314 18.52 4.68 -21.85
CA LYS A 314 17.87 5.66 -22.74
C LYS A 314 16.35 5.71 -22.57
N LYS A 315 15.74 4.59 -22.16
CA LYS A 315 14.28 4.46 -22.01
C LYS A 315 13.80 4.87 -20.63
N TYR A 316 14.58 4.56 -19.59
CA TYR A 316 14.11 4.59 -18.20
C TYR A 316 14.81 5.63 -17.32
N ALA A 317 16.03 6.05 -17.65
CA ALA A 317 16.76 7.01 -16.83
C ALA A 317 16.38 8.46 -17.16
N PRO A 318 16.35 9.36 -16.15
CA PRO A 318 16.62 9.09 -14.74
C PRO A 318 15.39 8.61 -13.96
N ASP A 319 14.19 8.88 -14.47
CA ASP A 319 12.98 8.89 -13.64
C ASP A 319 12.54 7.53 -13.12
N LEU A 320 12.56 6.47 -13.94
CA LEU A 320 12.16 5.14 -13.47
C LEU A 320 13.23 4.54 -12.56
N LEU A 321 14.51 4.84 -12.80
CA LEU A 321 15.60 4.44 -11.91
C LEU A 321 15.42 5.04 -10.51
N ILE A 322 14.97 6.29 -10.42
CA ILE A 322 14.66 6.95 -9.14
C ILE A 322 13.45 6.30 -8.44
N VAL A 323 12.42 5.91 -9.21
CA VAL A 323 11.26 5.20 -8.66
C VAL A 323 11.62 3.81 -8.18
N ILE A 324 12.56 3.12 -8.84
CA ILE A 324 12.94 1.73 -8.51
C ILE A 324 14.08 1.66 -7.48
N SER A 325 14.95 2.67 -7.38
CA SER A 325 16.09 2.67 -6.46
C SER A 325 15.76 2.40 -4.98
N PRO A 326 14.56 2.77 -4.44
CA PRO A 326 14.19 2.40 -3.09
C PRO A 326 14.24 0.91 -2.82
N ILE A 327 14.01 0.04 -3.81
CA ILE A 327 14.12 -1.42 -3.64
C ILE A 327 15.51 -1.79 -3.09
N TYR A 328 16.57 -1.27 -3.70
CA TYR A 328 17.95 -1.61 -3.36
C TYR A 328 18.40 -0.95 -2.05
N ILE A 329 18.05 0.32 -1.86
CA ILE A 329 18.37 1.07 -0.64
C ILE A 329 17.69 0.41 0.56
N TRP A 330 16.39 0.13 0.43
CA TRP A 330 15.57 -0.45 1.48
C TRP A 330 15.96 -1.88 1.80
N LEU A 331 16.15 -2.74 0.78
CA LEU A 331 16.62 -4.11 0.99
C LEU A 331 17.99 -4.14 1.66
N GLY A 332 18.92 -3.27 1.23
CA GLY A 332 20.24 -3.17 1.86
C GLY A 332 20.13 -2.75 3.33
N PHE A 333 19.42 -1.66 3.61
CA PHE A 333 19.23 -1.15 4.97
C PHE A 333 18.54 -2.17 5.89
N MET A 334 17.43 -2.76 5.45
CA MET A 334 16.68 -3.73 6.25
C MET A 334 17.48 -5.02 6.46
N SER A 335 18.24 -5.48 5.47
CA SER A 335 19.04 -6.71 5.61
C SER A 335 20.18 -6.60 6.62
N LEU A 336 20.65 -5.38 6.90
CA LEU A 336 21.66 -5.10 7.92
C LEU A 336 21.09 -5.18 9.35
N GLN A 337 19.77 -5.07 9.52
CA GLN A 337 19.15 -5.17 10.85
C GLN A 337 19.11 -6.64 11.31
N PRO A 338 19.46 -6.96 12.56
CA PRO A 338 19.39 -8.33 13.08
C PRO A 338 17.96 -8.90 13.10
N HIS A 339 17.02 -8.07 13.54
CA HIS A 339 15.60 -8.40 13.59
C HIS A 339 14.94 -8.11 12.24
N LYS A 340 14.15 -9.06 11.74
CA LYS A 340 13.55 -9.00 10.40
C LYS A 340 12.16 -9.57 10.44
N GLU A 341 11.26 -8.91 9.72
CA GLU A 341 9.87 -9.31 9.59
C GLU A 341 9.41 -9.07 8.16
N GLU A 342 8.47 -9.88 7.68
CA GLU A 342 7.97 -9.77 6.31
C GLU A 342 7.37 -8.37 6.03
N ARG A 343 6.59 -7.83 6.96
CA ARG A 343 5.93 -6.53 6.82
C ARG A 343 6.89 -5.34 6.66
N PHE A 344 8.16 -5.47 7.04
CA PHE A 344 9.15 -4.41 6.87
C PHE A 344 9.48 -4.14 5.39
N LEU A 345 9.21 -5.09 4.49
CA LEU A 345 9.40 -4.90 3.04
C LEU A 345 8.17 -4.36 2.32
N TYR A 346 7.00 -4.28 2.95
CA TYR A 346 5.77 -3.78 2.32
C TYR A 346 5.98 -2.44 1.58
N PRO A 347 6.71 -1.44 2.11
CA PRO A 347 6.90 -0.15 1.44
C PRO A 347 7.38 -0.25 -0.02
N ILE A 348 8.19 -1.27 -0.36
CA ILE A 348 8.77 -1.41 -1.71
C ILE A 348 8.04 -2.42 -2.62
N TYR A 349 7.00 -3.09 -2.14
CA TYR A 349 6.27 -4.13 -2.88
C TYR A 349 5.77 -3.66 -4.26
N PRO A 350 5.13 -2.48 -4.39
CA PRO A 350 4.69 -1.97 -5.68
C PRO A 350 5.86 -1.72 -6.64
N LEU A 351 7.00 -1.29 -6.11
CA LEU A 351 8.19 -0.98 -6.90
C LEU A 351 8.83 -2.25 -7.46
N ILE A 352 8.77 -3.38 -6.74
CA ILE A 352 9.19 -4.71 -7.24
C ILE A 352 8.40 -5.07 -8.51
N CYS A 353 7.07 -4.87 -8.50
CA CYS A 353 6.22 -5.09 -9.66
C CYS A 353 6.61 -4.19 -10.84
N VAL A 354 6.90 -2.91 -10.58
CA VAL A 354 7.35 -1.95 -11.61
C VAL A 354 8.70 -2.36 -12.20
N ALA A 355 9.66 -2.71 -11.36
CA ALA A 355 11.00 -3.12 -11.80
C ALA A 355 10.98 -4.40 -12.62
N ALA A 356 10.28 -5.44 -12.15
CA ALA A 356 10.10 -6.68 -12.88
C ALA A 356 9.42 -6.46 -14.24
N SER A 357 8.41 -5.58 -14.27
CA SER A 357 7.72 -5.21 -15.51
C SER A 357 8.64 -4.53 -16.51
N ALA A 358 9.51 -3.62 -16.05
CA ALA A 358 10.51 -2.98 -16.89
C ALA A 358 11.51 -4.00 -17.46
N VAL A 359 11.95 -4.97 -16.66
CA VAL A 359 12.86 -6.03 -17.14
C VAL A 359 12.22 -6.90 -18.21
N ILE A 360 10.99 -7.38 -17.98
CA ILE A 360 10.25 -8.16 -18.98
C ILE A 360 10.05 -7.35 -20.26
N GLU A 361 9.69 -6.07 -20.13
CA GLU A 361 9.44 -5.20 -21.27
C GLU A 361 10.72 -4.87 -22.06
N SER A 362 11.89 -4.92 -21.44
CA SER A 362 13.20 -4.72 -22.10
C SER A 362 13.84 -6.00 -22.62
N PHE A 363 13.28 -7.19 -22.36
CA PHE A 363 13.94 -8.47 -22.67
C PHE A 363 14.41 -8.64 -24.15
N PRO A 364 13.56 -8.48 -25.18
CA PRO A 364 13.92 -8.37 -26.59
C PRO A 364 14.95 -7.32 -26.96
N ASP A 365 15.10 -6.24 -26.19
CA ASP A 365 16.11 -5.22 -26.48
C ASP A 365 17.52 -5.75 -26.19
N LEU A 366 17.67 -6.83 -25.40
CA LEU A 366 18.94 -7.54 -25.19
C LEU A 366 19.44 -8.23 -26.47
N PHE A 367 18.54 -8.64 -27.35
CA PHE A 367 18.85 -9.39 -28.58
C PHE A 367 18.81 -8.53 -29.84
N ARG A 368 18.48 -7.24 -29.72
CA ARG A 368 18.49 -6.31 -30.84
C ARG A 368 19.90 -5.83 -31.13
N SER A 369 20.29 -5.88 -32.41
CA SER A 369 21.54 -5.25 -32.84
C SER A 369 21.48 -3.74 -32.61
N LYS A 370 22.54 -3.19 -31.98
CA LYS A 370 22.70 -1.74 -31.74
C LYS A 370 22.71 -0.91 -33.03
N TYR A 371 23.01 -1.55 -34.17
CA TYR A 371 23.16 -0.92 -35.47
C TYR A 371 21.93 -1.07 -36.39
N ASN A 372 20.98 -1.95 -36.07
CA ASN A 372 19.76 -2.13 -36.85
C ASN A 372 18.50 -2.21 -35.96
N PRO A 373 17.80 -1.08 -35.70
CA PRO A 373 16.60 -1.03 -34.87
C PRO A 373 15.41 -1.82 -35.44
N TYR A 374 15.42 -2.12 -36.73
CA TYR A 374 14.38 -2.86 -37.44
C TYR A 374 14.71 -4.34 -37.64
N ASP A 375 15.75 -4.84 -36.99
CA ASP A 375 16.12 -6.24 -37.05
C ASP A 375 14.95 -7.14 -36.61
N ARG A 376 14.47 -7.95 -37.55
CA ARG A 376 13.41 -8.94 -37.37
C ARG A 376 14.00 -10.33 -37.16
N SER A 377 15.13 -10.43 -36.48
CA SER A 377 15.72 -11.72 -36.13
C SER A 377 14.70 -12.62 -35.43
N ILE A 378 14.79 -13.92 -35.72
CA ILE A 378 13.93 -14.95 -35.11
C ILE A 378 14.01 -14.86 -33.59
N ILE A 379 15.20 -14.61 -33.04
CA ILE A 379 15.45 -14.46 -31.61
C ILE A 379 14.64 -13.31 -31.00
N VAL A 380 14.58 -12.14 -31.65
CA VAL A 380 13.77 -11.00 -31.17
C VAL A 380 12.28 -11.32 -31.22
N THR A 381 11.83 -12.08 -32.22
CA THR A 381 10.44 -12.52 -32.33
C THR A 381 10.07 -13.52 -31.23
N VAL A 382 10.91 -14.54 -31.01
CA VAL A 382 10.77 -15.50 -29.91
C VAL A 382 10.77 -14.78 -28.56
N ALA A 383 11.69 -13.86 -28.33
CA ALA A 383 11.76 -13.09 -27.08
C ALA A 383 10.49 -12.25 -26.85
N LYS A 384 9.84 -11.72 -27.89
CA LYS A 384 8.56 -11.00 -27.75
C LYS A 384 7.42 -11.93 -27.34
N VAL A 385 7.38 -13.16 -27.87
CA VAL A 385 6.37 -14.18 -27.52
C VAL A 385 6.61 -14.76 -26.12
N MET A 386 7.86 -14.88 -25.70
CA MET A 386 8.22 -15.38 -24.36
C MET A 386 7.82 -14.43 -23.22
N ARG A 387 7.75 -13.11 -23.46
CA ARG A 387 7.34 -12.13 -22.43
C ARG A 387 6.00 -12.45 -21.76
N PRO A 388 4.87 -12.54 -22.49
CA PRO A 388 3.58 -12.85 -21.87
C PRO A 388 3.56 -14.25 -21.26
N LEU A 389 4.23 -15.24 -21.85
CA LEU A 389 4.30 -16.60 -21.29
C LEU A 389 5.00 -16.60 -19.92
N ALA A 390 6.17 -15.97 -19.82
CA ALA A 390 6.92 -15.85 -18.58
C ALA A 390 6.09 -15.10 -17.52
N LEU A 391 5.45 -13.99 -17.91
CA LEU A 391 4.56 -13.26 -17.02
C LEU A 391 3.41 -14.15 -16.52
N SER A 392 2.70 -14.84 -17.41
CA SER A 392 1.59 -15.74 -17.06
C SER A 392 2.00 -16.83 -16.07
N LEU A 393 3.17 -17.46 -16.27
CA LEU A 393 3.69 -18.47 -15.34
C LEU A 393 3.97 -17.89 -13.95
N ILE A 394 4.56 -16.68 -13.89
CA ILE A 394 4.86 -16.03 -12.60
C ILE A 394 3.56 -15.65 -11.89
N LEU A 395 2.58 -15.10 -12.61
CA LEU A 395 1.29 -14.70 -12.03
C LEU A 395 0.52 -15.94 -11.55
N TYR A 396 0.55 -17.05 -12.31
CA TYR A 396 -0.06 -18.31 -11.90
C TYR A 396 0.56 -18.84 -10.60
N ALA A 397 1.89 -18.94 -10.53
CA ALA A 397 2.59 -19.40 -9.33
C ALA A 397 2.33 -18.48 -8.11
N SER A 398 2.27 -17.17 -8.34
CA SER A 398 2.01 -16.20 -7.26
C SER A 398 0.58 -16.30 -6.74
N HIS A 399 -0.40 -16.44 -7.64
CA HIS A 399 -1.80 -16.59 -7.24
C HIS A 399 -2.07 -17.95 -6.58
N ALA A 400 -1.43 -19.03 -7.04
CA ALA A 400 -1.49 -20.34 -6.41
C ALA A 400 -0.98 -20.30 -4.96
N ARG A 401 0.09 -19.54 -4.68
CA ARG A 401 0.55 -19.29 -3.31
C ARG A 401 -0.50 -18.56 -2.48
N THR A 402 -1.08 -17.47 -3.00
CA THR A 402 -2.15 -16.74 -2.29
C THR A 402 -3.29 -17.67 -1.90
N PHE A 403 -3.77 -18.47 -2.85
CA PHE A 403 -4.82 -19.46 -2.59
C PHE A 403 -4.39 -20.49 -1.54
N SER A 404 -3.17 -21.04 -1.64
CA SER A 404 -2.63 -22.00 -0.69
C SER A 404 -2.53 -21.43 0.73
N LEU A 405 -2.17 -20.15 0.88
CA LEU A 405 -2.06 -19.51 2.20
C LEU A 405 -3.44 -19.27 2.82
N ILE A 406 -4.40 -18.75 2.04
CA ILE A 406 -5.76 -18.54 2.52
C ILE A 406 -6.38 -19.88 2.94
N HIS A 407 -6.29 -20.89 2.08
CA HIS A 407 -6.86 -22.21 2.39
C HIS A 407 -6.15 -22.90 3.56
N GLY A 408 -4.83 -22.76 3.68
CA GLY A 408 -4.05 -23.44 4.71
C GLY A 408 -4.06 -22.77 6.09
N TYR A 409 -4.33 -21.46 6.15
CA TYR A 409 -4.10 -20.65 7.35
C TYR A 409 -5.26 -19.71 7.73
N SER A 410 -6.46 -19.88 7.16
CA SER A 410 -7.65 -19.08 7.52
C SER A 410 -8.28 -19.43 8.86
N ALA A 411 -7.91 -20.58 9.46
CA ALA A 411 -8.51 -21.09 10.69
C ALA A 411 -8.65 -20.03 11.81
N PRO A 412 -7.66 -19.17 12.11
CA PRO A 412 -7.79 -18.20 13.19
C PRO A 412 -8.92 -17.18 13.02
N LEU A 413 -9.28 -16.81 11.78
CA LEU A 413 -10.42 -15.93 11.50
C LEU A 413 -11.77 -16.68 11.51
N GLU A 414 -11.75 -18.00 11.31
CA GLU A 414 -12.95 -18.82 11.19
C GLU A 414 -13.38 -19.45 12.52
N VAL A 415 -12.43 -19.86 13.36
CA VAL A 415 -12.69 -20.62 14.59
C VAL A 415 -13.65 -19.90 15.55
N TYR A 416 -13.56 -18.57 15.62
CA TYR A 416 -14.39 -17.76 16.52
C TYR A 416 -15.86 -17.65 16.09
N LYS A 417 -16.21 -18.06 14.86
CA LYS A 417 -17.62 -18.14 14.41
C LYS A 417 -18.43 -19.19 15.18
N ILE A 418 -17.76 -20.12 15.87
CA ILE A 418 -18.43 -21.09 16.74
C ILE A 418 -19.27 -20.40 17.83
N PHE A 419 -18.90 -19.18 18.23
CA PHE A 419 -19.60 -18.42 19.25
C PHE A 419 -20.97 -17.89 18.80
N GLU A 420 -21.26 -17.86 17.49
CA GLU A 420 -22.60 -17.51 16.97
C GLU A 420 -23.65 -18.56 17.34
N HIS A 421 -23.23 -19.81 17.55
CA HIS A 421 -24.12 -20.96 17.75
C HIS A 421 -24.11 -21.47 19.19
N HIS A 422 -23.45 -20.77 20.11
CA HIS A 422 -23.24 -21.23 21.47
C HIS A 422 -23.99 -20.36 22.48
N ASP A 423 -24.94 -20.97 23.20
CA ASP A 423 -25.66 -20.35 24.32
C ASP A 423 -24.76 -20.35 25.57
N ALA A 424 -23.76 -19.46 25.60
CA ALA A 424 -22.96 -19.25 26.80
C ALA A 424 -23.62 -18.22 27.73
N GLU A 425 -23.37 -18.34 29.03
CA GLU A 425 -23.85 -17.38 30.01
C GLU A 425 -23.25 -15.98 29.76
N LYS A 426 -24.04 -14.95 30.07
CA LYS A 426 -23.59 -13.57 29.97
C LYS A 426 -22.43 -13.34 30.95
N ASN A 427 -21.40 -12.64 30.50
CA ASN A 427 -20.12 -12.42 31.18
C ASN A 427 -19.20 -13.65 31.26
N SER A 428 -19.31 -14.58 30.31
CA SER A 428 -18.35 -15.68 30.17
C SER A 428 -16.92 -15.18 29.92
N VAL A 429 -15.93 -15.99 30.32
CA VAL A 429 -14.51 -15.72 30.08
C VAL A 429 -14.01 -16.58 28.94
N LEU A 430 -13.42 -15.96 27.91
CA LEU A 430 -12.76 -16.63 26.82
C LEU A 430 -11.28 -16.82 27.13
N CYS A 431 -10.86 -18.06 27.31
CA CYS A 431 -9.46 -18.41 27.57
C CYS A 431 -8.75 -18.79 26.27
N VAL A 432 -7.65 -18.10 25.95
CA VAL A 432 -6.83 -18.34 24.75
C VAL A 432 -5.48 -18.91 25.17
N GLY A 433 -5.10 -20.05 24.58
CA GLY A 433 -3.85 -20.77 24.89
C GLY A 433 -2.64 -20.33 24.06
N SER A 434 -1.75 -21.28 23.76
CA SER A 434 -0.42 -21.09 23.15
C SER A 434 -0.38 -20.28 21.86
N GLU A 435 -1.44 -20.34 21.06
CA GLU A 435 -1.57 -19.64 19.78
C GLU A 435 -2.16 -18.22 19.94
N TRP A 436 -1.94 -17.56 21.09
CA TRP A 436 -2.39 -16.19 21.37
C TRP A 436 -1.97 -15.18 20.28
N HIS A 437 -0.81 -15.39 19.66
CA HIS A 437 -0.29 -14.56 18.58
C HIS A 437 -1.12 -14.67 17.28
N ARG A 438 -2.02 -15.66 17.18
CA ARG A 438 -2.99 -15.82 16.09
C ARG A 438 -4.40 -15.36 16.47
N PHE A 439 -4.60 -14.83 17.67
CA PHE A 439 -5.87 -14.25 18.08
C PHE A 439 -6.31 -13.21 17.02
N PRO A 440 -7.52 -13.33 16.43
CA PRO A 440 -7.87 -12.53 15.26
C PRO A 440 -8.20 -11.07 15.61
N SER A 441 -8.98 -10.86 16.68
CA SER A 441 -9.27 -9.59 17.35
C SER A 441 -10.57 -9.72 18.18
N SER A 442 -10.74 -8.87 19.18
CA SER A 442 -11.97 -8.57 19.92
C SER A 442 -13.17 -8.22 19.03
N PHE A 443 -12.95 -7.77 17.77
CA PHE A 443 -14.03 -7.59 16.79
C PHE A 443 -14.81 -8.89 16.48
N PHE A 444 -14.17 -10.06 16.66
CA PHE A 444 -14.78 -11.38 16.43
C PHE A 444 -15.37 -12.01 17.69
N ILE A 445 -15.34 -11.29 18.82
CA ILE A 445 -15.80 -11.79 20.11
C ILE A 445 -17.21 -11.23 20.40
N PRO A 446 -18.23 -12.06 20.65
CA PRO A 446 -19.57 -11.57 20.98
C PRO A 446 -19.63 -10.82 22.30
N ASP A 447 -20.62 -9.93 22.44
CA ASP A 447 -20.76 -9.06 23.61
C ASP A 447 -21.14 -9.80 24.90
N TYR A 448 -21.63 -11.04 24.82
CA TYR A 448 -21.87 -11.85 26.02
C TYR A 448 -20.58 -12.33 26.66
N VAL A 449 -19.45 -12.36 25.94
CA VAL A 449 -18.13 -12.68 26.49
C VAL A 449 -17.61 -11.44 27.20
N GLY A 450 -17.56 -11.51 28.53
CA GLY A 450 -17.19 -10.37 29.35
C GLY A 450 -15.68 -10.09 29.38
N GLN A 451 -14.86 -11.13 29.21
CA GLN A 451 -13.40 -11.02 29.28
C GLN A 451 -12.72 -12.02 28.35
N VAL A 452 -11.56 -11.62 27.81
CA VAL A 452 -10.62 -12.51 27.14
C VAL A 452 -9.36 -12.60 28.01
N ARG A 453 -8.88 -13.82 28.30
CA ARG A 453 -7.75 -14.10 29.18
C ARG A 453 -6.77 -15.09 28.54
N TRP A 454 -5.52 -15.04 28.98
CA TRP A 454 -4.45 -15.89 28.46
C TRP A 454 -4.22 -17.08 29.40
N ILE A 455 -4.07 -18.28 28.86
CA ILE A 455 -3.75 -19.46 29.67
C ILE A 455 -2.24 -19.50 29.91
N ASP A 456 -1.81 -19.78 31.15
CA ASP A 456 -0.39 -20.03 31.46
C ASP A 456 0.05 -21.40 30.93
N GLU A 457 0.50 -21.43 29.68
CA GLU A 457 1.08 -22.60 29.03
C GLU A 457 2.62 -22.53 28.93
N GLY A 458 3.25 -21.70 29.77
CA GLY A 458 4.72 -21.62 29.86
C GLY A 458 5.37 -20.54 28.99
N PHE A 459 4.62 -19.68 28.29
CA PHE A 459 5.18 -18.51 27.64
C PHE A 459 5.78 -17.55 28.69
N ARG A 460 6.97 -17.00 28.44
CA ARG A 460 7.67 -16.12 29.40
C ARG A 460 8.03 -14.75 28.83
N GLY A 461 7.54 -14.46 27.62
CA GLY A 461 7.52 -13.10 27.08
C GLY A 461 6.36 -12.29 27.67
N LEU A 462 6.38 -10.98 27.41
CA LEU A 462 5.33 -10.07 27.83
C LEU A 462 4.11 -10.20 26.90
N LEU A 463 2.96 -10.56 27.48
CA LEU A 463 1.70 -10.65 26.72
C LEU A 463 0.99 -9.28 26.63
N PRO A 464 0.11 -9.09 25.62
CA PRO A 464 -0.79 -7.94 25.58
C PRO A 464 -1.74 -7.94 26.78
N PHE A 465 -2.03 -6.77 27.34
CA PHE A 465 -2.97 -6.62 28.47
C PHE A 465 -4.23 -5.88 28.02
N PRO A 466 -5.42 -6.18 28.60
CA PRO A 466 -6.59 -5.36 28.37
C PRO A 466 -6.33 -3.89 28.73
N PHE A 467 -6.83 -2.97 27.91
CA PHE A 467 -6.95 -1.57 28.33
C PHE A 467 -7.85 -1.49 29.56
N ASN A 468 -7.47 -0.64 30.51
CA ASN A 468 -8.23 -0.45 31.73
C ASN A 468 -8.59 1.02 31.96
N SER A 469 -9.86 1.34 31.76
CA SER A 469 -10.41 2.68 31.97
C SER A 469 -10.25 3.19 33.41
N THR A 470 -10.24 2.31 34.42
CA THR A 470 -10.06 2.72 35.82
C THR A 470 -8.63 3.11 36.16
N LEU A 471 -7.65 2.63 35.37
CA LEU A 471 -6.24 3.02 35.47
C LEU A 471 -5.87 4.22 34.59
N GLY A 472 -6.85 4.86 33.94
CA GLY A 472 -6.65 6.01 33.05
C GLY A 472 -6.67 5.68 31.55
N GLY A 473 -7.01 4.44 31.16
CA GLY A 473 -7.21 4.07 29.76
C GLY A 473 -5.94 4.28 28.92
N THR A 474 -6.02 5.11 27.88
CA THR A 474 -4.90 5.40 26.98
C THR A 474 -3.77 6.19 27.66
N ALA A 475 -4.09 6.95 28.71
CA ALA A 475 -3.12 7.76 29.45
C ALA A 475 -2.44 6.97 30.58
N ALA A 476 -2.82 5.70 30.78
CA ALA A 476 -2.27 4.85 31.81
C ALA A 476 -0.79 4.51 31.52
N ALA A 477 0.00 4.36 32.59
CA ALA A 477 1.31 3.74 32.56
C ALA A 477 1.34 2.55 33.53
N PRO A 478 0.69 1.42 33.18
CA PRO A 478 0.58 0.30 34.10
C PRO A 478 1.95 -0.29 34.47
N PRO A 479 2.17 -0.65 35.76
CA PRO A 479 3.48 -1.07 36.26
C PRO A 479 3.92 -2.45 35.74
N TYR A 480 2.99 -3.24 35.19
CA TYR A 480 3.26 -4.56 34.64
C TYR A 480 3.89 -4.54 33.25
N PHE A 481 3.96 -3.38 32.58
CA PHE A 481 4.65 -3.27 31.29
C PHE A 481 6.15 -2.99 31.48
N ASN A 482 6.96 -3.55 30.56
CA ASN A 482 8.39 -3.32 30.51
C ASN A 482 8.89 -3.32 29.06
N ASN A 483 10.05 -2.69 28.82
CA ASN A 483 10.70 -2.64 27.50
C ASN A 483 11.68 -3.79 27.26
N LYS A 484 11.62 -4.87 28.06
CA LYS A 484 12.54 -6.01 28.02
C LYS A 484 11.88 -7.31 27.59
N ASN A 485 10.61 -7.25 27.17
CA ASN A 485 9.81 -8.43 26.84
C ASN A 485 9.78 -9.48 27.97
N MET A 486 9.84 -9.05 29.22
CA MET A 486 9.76 -9.95 30.38
C MET A 486 8.30 -10.19 30.77
N ALA A 487 7.91 -11.44 31.01
CA ALA A 487 6.58 -11.76 31.51
C ALA A 487 6.23 -10.99 32.79
N SER A 488 4.97 -10.59 32.91
CA SER A 488 4.40 -10.05 34.14
C SER A 488 3.64 -11.14 34.89
N GLY A 489 3.63 -11.08 36.23
CA GLY A 489 2.83 -11.99 37.06
C GLY A 489 1.31 -11.78 36.92
N GLU A 490 0.88 -10.67 36.32
CA GLU A 490 -0.53 -10.31 36.13
C GLU A 490 -1.07 -10.69 34.73
N GLN A 491 -0.24 -11.32 33.89
CA GLN A 491 -0.57 -11.49 32.46
C GLN A 491 -1.49 -12.67 32.14
N TYR A 492 -1.91 -13.46 33.13
CA TYR A 492 -2.78 -14.63 32.93
C TYR A 492 -4.20 -14.36 33.43
#